data_AF-A0AAJ5Z694-F1
#
_entry.id   AF-A0AAJ5Z694-F1
#
_cell.length_a   1.000
_cell.length_b   1.000
_cell.length_c   1.000
_cell.angle_alpha   90.00
_cell.angle_beta   90.00
_cell.angle_gamma   90.00
#
_symmetry.space_group_name_H-M   'P 1'
#
loop_
_entity.id
_entity.type
_entity.pdbx_description
1 polymer ?
#
loop_
_entity_poly.entity_id
_entity_poly.type
_entity_poly.pdbx_seq_one_letter_code
_entity_poly.pdbx_strand_id
1 'polypeptide(L)' 'MRDVFGANHVSLHVRESNRAAISLYTQALGFQVQGTESSYYADGENALSMRLQLT' A
#
# COMPACT_ATOMS: atom_id res chain seq x y z
N MET A 1 9.77 8.54 9.45
CA MET A 1 10.41 7.29 8.97
C MET A 1 11.76 7.57 8.29
N ARG A 2 11.83 8.46 7.31
CA ARG A 2 13.11 8.86 6.71
C ARG A 2 14.06 9.53 7.72
N ASP A 3 13.63 10.59 8.39
CA ASP A 3 14.56 11.43 9.18
C ASP A 3 15.03 10.79 10.48
N VAL A 4 14.23 9.86 11.04
CA VAL A 4 14.54 9.17 12.30
C VAL A 4 15.22 7.83 12.07
N PHE A 5 14.84 7.10 11.01
CA PHE A 5 15.26 5.71 10.78
C PHE A 5 15.99 5.48 9.45
N GLY A 6 16.17 6.51 8.62
CA GLY A 6 16.80 6.36 7.30
C GLY A 6 16.02 5.45 6.34
N ALA A 7 14.69 5.37 6.50
CA ALA A 7 13.86 4.48 5.66
C ALA A 7 13.85 4.95 4.19
N ASN A 8 14.13 4.03 3.27
CA ASN A 8 14.16 4.31 1.82
C ASN A 8 12.76 4.33 1.18
N HIS A 9 11.80 3.61 1.76
CA HIS A 9 10.44 3.54 1.27
C HIS A 9 9.47 3.18 2.41
N VAL A 10 8.18 3.40 2.17
CA VAL A 10 7.07 2.91 2.99
C VAL A 10 6.25 1.94 2.17
N SER A 11 5.81 0.83 2.77
CA SER A 11 4.88 -0.11 2.15
C SER A 11 3.63 -0.31 3.01
N LEU A 12 2.52 -0.67 2.37
CA LEU A 12 1.26 -0.99 3.02
C LEU A 12 0.46 -2.01 2.21
N HIS A 13 -0.56 -2.59 2.85
CA HIS A 13 -1.54 -3.47 2.22
C HIS A 13 -2.93 -2.85 2.32
N VAL A 14 -3.70 -2.90 1.23
CA VAL A 14 -5.09 -2.43 1.20
C VAL A 14 -5.99 -3.50 0.57
N ARG A 15 -7.18 -3.69 1.13
CA ARG A 15 -8.23 -4.54 0.53
C ARG A 15 -8.48 -4.16 -0.92
N GLU A 16 -8.54 -5.16 -1.80
CA GLU A 16 -8.80 -4.96 -3.23
C GLU A 16 -10.16 -4.29 -3.48
N SER A 17 -11.15 -4.56 -2.62
CA SER A 17 -12.48 -3.94 -2.70
C SER A 17 -12.54 -2.49 -2.18
N ASN A 18 -11.54 -2.02 -1.42
CA ASN A 18 -11.59 -0.72 -0.76
C ASN A 18 -11.16 0.43 -1.71
N ARG A 19 -12.07 0.79 -2.63
CA ARG A 19 -11.85 1.83 -3.65
C ARG A 19 -11.48 3.19 -3.08
N ALA A 20 -12.06 3.58 -1.94
CA ALA A 20 -11.77 4.86 -1.30
C ALA A 20 -10.32 4.94 -0.81
N ALA A 21 -9.85 3.90 -0.12
CA ALA A 21 -8.46 3.83 0.33
C ALA A 21 -7.48 3.71 -0.84
N ILE A 22 -7.82 2.95 -1.88
CA ILE A 22 -7.00 2.86 -3.10
C ILE A 22 -6.83 4.24 -3.74
N SER A 23 -7.91 5.01 -3.92
CA SER A 23 -7.83 6.38 -4.43
C SER A 23 -6.99 7.29 -3.53
N LEU A 24 -7.19 7.22 -2.20
CA LEU A 24 -6.37 7.99 -1.25
C LEU A 24 -4.87 7.68 -1.41
N TYR A 25 -4.49 6.40 -1.38
CA TYR A 25 -3.08 6.02 -1.43
C TYR A 25 -2.45 6.34 -2.79
N THR A 26 -3.15 6.09 -3.89
CA THR A 26 -2.58 6.26 -5.23
C THR A 26 -2.63 7.71 -5.73
N GLN A 27 -3.75 8.41 -5.52
CA GLN A 27 -3.98 9.74 -6.12
C GLN A 27 -3.55 10.88 -5.20
N ALA A 28 -3.79 10.76 -3.89
CA ALA A 28 -3.45 11.83 -2.96
C ALA A 28 -2.06 11.66 -2.33
N LEU A 29 -1.64 10.43 -2.04
CA LEU A 29 -0.41 10.14 -1.32
C LEU A 29 0.74 9.59 -2.19
N GLY A 30 0.48 9.29 -3.46
CA GLY A 30 1.50 8.91 -4.44
C GLY A 30 2.07 7.49 -4.29
N PHE A 31 1.39 6.61 -3.56
CA PHE A 31 1.78 5.20 -3.50
C PHE A 31 1.56 4.49 -4.84
N GLN A 32 2.42 3.53 -5.14
CA GLN A 32 2.33 2.70 -6.33
C GLN A 32 2.04 1.25 -5.98
N VAL A 33 1.11 0.63 -6.69
CA VAL A 33 0.81 -0.81 -6.55
C VAL A 33 2.02 -1.62 -7.00
N GLN A 34 2.52 -2.48 -6.11
CA GLN A 34 3.63 -3.40 -6.36
C GLN A 34 3.13 -4.80 -6.77
N GLY A 35 1.94 -5.19 -6.31
CA GLY A 35 1.33 -6.48 -6.65
C GLY A 35 0.08 -6.78 -5.83
N THR A 36 -0.47 -7.97 -6.07
CA THR A 36 -1.65 -8.49 -5.37
C THR A 36 -1.25 -9.72 -4.56
N GLU A 37 -1.62 -9.76 -3.29
CA GLU A 37 -1.42 -10.89 -2.39
C GLU A 37 -2.75 -11.62 -2.20
N SER A 38 -2.78 -12.87 -2.67
CA SER A 38 -3.99 -13.71 -2.67
C SER A 38 -4.40 -14.11 -1.24
N SER A 39 -5.69 -14.00 -0.93
CA SER A 39 -6.25 -14.41 0.36
C SER A 39 -5.50 -13.87 1.59
N TYR A 40 -5.03 -12.63 1.49
CA TYR A 40 -4.27 -11.95 2.54
C TYR A 40 -5.11 -11.72 3.80
N TYR A 41 -6.39 -11.38 3.64
CA TYR A 41 -7.30 -11.17 4.76
C TYR A 41 -7.95 -12.48 5.20
N ALA A 42 -8.35 -12.55 6.48
CA ALA A 42 -8.90 -13.75 7.09
C ALA A 42 -10.21 -14.26 6.46
N ASP A 43 -10.92 -13.39 5.75
CA ASP A 43 -12.13 -13.71 4.97
C ASP A 43 -11.83 -14.22 3.55
N GLY A 44 -10.54 -14.34 3.20
CA GLY A 44 -10.09 -14.76 1.88
C GLY A 44 -9.97 -13.62 0.86
N GLU A 45 -10.25 -12.37 1.24
CA GLU A 45 -10.06 -11.24 0.33
C GLU A 45 -8.57 -11.01 0.03
N ASN A 46 -8.26 -10.65 -1.22
CA ASN A 46 -6.93 -10.27 -1.64
C ASN A 46 -6.55 -8.88 -1.10
N ALA A 47 -5.24 -8.64 -0.98
CA ALA A 47 -4.69 -7.32 -0.70
C ALA A 47 -3.86 -6.81 -1.88
N LEU A 48 -3.94 -5.51 -2.14
CA LEU A 48 -2.97 -4.80 -2.97
C LEU A 48 -1.81 -4.36 -2.08
N SER A 49 -0.60 -4.81 -2.41
CA SER A 49 0.64 -4.34 -1.82
C SER A 49 1.07 -3.05 -2.52
N MET A 50 1.30 -1.98 -1.77
CA MET A 50 1.63 -0.66 -2.29
C MET A 50 2.93 -0.14 -1.66
N ARG A 51 3.69 0.67 -2.41
CA ARG A 51 4.95 1.27 -1.96
C ARG A 51 5.09 2.74 -2.37
N LEU A 52 5.61 3.56 -1.48
CA LEU A 52 6.03 4.94 -1.73
C LEU A 52 7.54 5.06 -1.44
N GLN A 53 8.31 5.52 -2.41
CA GLN A 53 9.74 5.82 -2.22
C GLN A 53 9.88 7.11 -1.42
N LEU A 54 10.73 7.10 -0.40
CA LEU A 54 11.04 8.27 0.42
C LEU A 54 12.36 8.88 -0.08
N THR A 55 12.28 9.63 -1.19
CA THR A 55 13.40 10.39 -1.76
C THR A 55 13.77 11.59 -0.91
#